data_AF-A0A1G0GE98-F1
#
_entry.id   AF-A0A1G0GE98-F1
#
_cell.length_a   1.000
_cell.length_b   1.000
_cell.length_c   1.000
_cell.angle_alpha   90.00
_cell.angle_beta   90.00
_cell.angle_gamma   90.00
#
_symmetry.space_group_name_H-M   'P 1'
#
loop_
_entity.id
_entity.type
_entity.pdbx_description
1 polymer ?
#
loop_
_entity_poly.entity_id
_entity_poly.type
_entity_poly.pdbx_seq_one_letter_code
_entity_poly.pdbx_strand_id
1 'polypeptide(L)'
;MTLIIVLIVVALIGYVILTYNRLIAQIETIRNNQKQIDIQLDRRFKVFESLINVVKKYMDYEKTTLKDVVALRNQAQQAKEAGDEKTRIAAENQISTIASHLNVVFEQYPDLKANQNCIQLQEEIVSTENKLAYAKQAYNDSIETYNATKKSFPTTVIVTGFRNKLDFEYAYWQLTEQKIAEQEAYTVKL
;
A
#
# COMPACT_ATOMS: atom_id res chain seq x y z
N MET A 1 -32.97 35.75 25.13
CA MET A 1 -31.97 36.06 24.08
C MET A 1 -30.57 35.61 24.50
N THR A 2 -30.06 36.06 25.65
CA THR A 2 -28.75 35.65 26.20
C THR A 2 -28.60 34.13 26.37
N LEU A 3 -29.58 33.46 26.97
CA LEU A 3 -29.56 31.99 27.14
C LEU A 3 -29.48 31.23 25.80
N ILE A 4 -30.19 31.73 24.78
CA ILE A 4 -30.20 31.14 23.43
C ILE A 4 -28.83 31.29 22.78
N ILE A 5 -28.21 32.47 22.90
CA ILE A 5 -26.86 32.73 22.38
C ILE A 5 -25.85 31.81 23.05
N VAL A 6 -25.90 31.67 24.38
CA VAL A 6 -25.01 30.78 25.13
C VAL A 6 -25.18 29.33 24.66
N LEU A 7 -26.41 28.86 24.48
CA LEU A 7 -26.68 27.50 24.04
C LEU A 7 -26.13 27.25 22.63
N ILE A 8 -26.30 28.20 21.70
CA ILE A 8 -25.74 28.12 20.34
C ILE A 8 -24.21 28.06 20.38
N VAL A 9 -23.56 28.90 21.20
CA VAL A 9 -22.10 28.90 21.33
C VAL A 9 -21.60 27.57 21.88
N VAL A 10 -22.26 27.03 22.91
CA VAL A 10 -21.91 25.71 23.48
C VAL A 10 -22.07 24.60 22.45
N ALA A 11 -23.17 24.61 21.67
CA ALA A 11 -23.39 23.63 20.61
C ALA A 11 -22.31 23.72 19.52
N LEU A 12 -21.90 24.93 19.13
CA LEU A 12 -20.86 25.15 18.12
C LEU A 12 -19.49 24.66 18.61
N ILE A 13 -19.13 24.96 19.87
CA ILE A 13 -17.89 24.46 20.48
C ILE A 13 -17.91 22.93 20.53
N GLY A 14 -19.02 22.33 20.96
CA GLY A 14 -19.20 20.88 20.99
C GLY A 14 -19.02 20.25 19.60
N TYR A 15 -19.59 20.85 18.57
CA TYR A 15 -19.43 20.41 17.18
C TYR A 15 -17.96 20.44 16.73
N VAL A 16 -17.23 21.50 17.05
CA VAL A 16 -15.80 21.64 16.72
C VAL A 16 -14.98 20.54 17.39
N ILE A 17 -15.19 20.29 18.68
CA ILE A 17 -14.46 19.26 19.44
C ILE A 17 -14.72 17.86 18.87
N LEU A 18 -15.99 17.53 18.59
CA LEU A 18 -16.36 16.23 18.03
C LEU A 18 -15.74 16.02 16.64
N THR A 19 -15.80 17.04 15.79
CA THR A 19 -15.25 16.97 14.43
C THR A 19 -13.73 16.86 14.43
N TYR A 20 -13.06 17.63 15.30
CA TYR A 20 -11.61 17.55 15.49
C TYR A 20 -11.18 16.12 15.88
N ASN A 21 -11.81 15.54 16.91
CA ASN A 21 -11.49 14.19 17.36
C ASN A 21 -11.78 13.12 16.31
N ARG A 22 -12.87 13.28 15.55
CA ARG A 22 -13.20 12.38 14.42
C ARG A 22 -12.11 12.41 13.34
N LEU A 23 -11.63 13.58 12.96
CA LEU A 23 -10.56 13.71 11.96
C LEU A 23 -9.24 13.11 12.45
N ILE A 24 -8.90 13.33 13.73
CA ILE A 24 -7.72 12.68 14.34
C ILE A 24 -7.85 11.16 14.31
N ALA A 25 -9.02 10.61 14.64
CA ALA A 25 -9.25 9.16 14.55
C ALA A 25 -9.08 8.63 13.11
N GLN A 26 -9.54 9.38 12.10
CA GLN A 26 -9.35 9.01 10.69
C GLN A 26 -7.87 9.05 10.27
N ILE A 27 -7.13 10.06 10.72
CA ILE A 27 -5.67 10.18 10.49
C ILE A 27 -4.93 8.98 11.09
N GLU A 28 -5.25 8.61 12.34
CA GLU A 28 -4.67 7.41 12.96
C GLU A 28 -5.08 6.12 12.26
N THR A 29 -6.30 6.04 11.72
CA THR A 29 -6.74 4.90 10.90
C THR A 29 -5.88 4.76 9.64
N ILE A 30 -5.59 5.85 8.92
CA ILE A 30 -4.70 5.84 7.76
C ILE A 30 -3.30 5.37 8.15
N ARG A 31 -2.74 5.91 9.24
CA ARG A 31 -1.41 5.51 9.76
C ARG A 31 -1.38 4.03 10.12
N ASN A 32 -2.43 3.51 10.75
CA ASN A 32 -2.55 2.10 11.07
C ASN A 32 -2.58 1.23 9.81
N ASN A 33 -3.39 1.60 8.81
CA ASN A 33 -3.47 0.86 7.56
C ASN A 33 -2.13 0.87 6.80
N GLN A 34 -1.38 1.98 6.86
CA GLN A 34 -0.03 2.06 6.32
C GLN A 34 0.92 1.07 7.00
N LYS A 35 0.85 0.93 8.33
CA LYS A 35 1.63 -0.09 9.07
C LYS A 35 1.25 -1.52 8.68
N GLN A 36 -0.03 -1.78 8.41
CA GLN A 36 -0.47 -3.10 7.94
C GLN A 36 0.16 -3.44 6.58
N ILE A 37 0.25 -2.46 5.66
CA ILE A 37 0.96 -2.62 4.39
C ILE A 37 2.44 -2.92 4.65
N ASP A 38 3.12 -2.16 5.50
CA ASP A 38 4.53 -2.38 5.85
C ASP A 38 4.80 -3.81 6.34
N ILE A 39 3.92 -4.36 7.17
CA ILE A 39 4.02 -5.74 7.67
C ILE A 39 3.93 -6.74 6.53
N GLN A 40 3.00 -6.57 5.59
CA GLN A 40 2.86 -7.50 4.45
C GLN A 40 4.04 -7.38 3.47
N LEU A 41 4.57 -6.18 3.25
CA LEU A 41 5.77 -5.97 2.42
C LEU A 41 7.00 -6.65 3.04
N ASP A 42 7.18 -6.54 4.35
CA ASP A 42 8.27 -7.23 5.07
C ASP A 42 8.12 -8.75 5.02
N ARG A 43 6.92 -9.27 5.27
CA ARG A 43 6.61 -10.70 5.15
C ARG A 43 6.93 -11.19 3.74
N ARG A 44 6.46 -10.49 2.71
CA ARG A 44 6.71 -10.84 1.31
C ARG A 44 8.20 -10.99 1.05
N PHE A 45 8.98 -10.00 1.46
CA PHE A 45 10.43 -10.01 1.25
C PHE A 45 11.10 -11.21 1.93
N LYS A 46 10.73 -11.55 3.16
CA LYS A 46 11.24 -12.73 3.87
C LYS A 46 10.91 -14.04 3.15
N VAL A 47 9.71 -14.15 2.58
CA VAL A 47 9.33 -15.34 1.79
C VAL A 47 10.16 -15.42 0.50
N PHE A 48 10.37 -14.29 -0.19
CA PHE A 48 11.27 -14.23 -1.34
C PHE A 48 12.71 -14.59 -0.99
N GLU A 49 13.23 -14.14 0.16
CA GLU A 49 14.57 -14.49 0.63
C GLU A 49 14.71 -15.99 0.87
N SER A 50 13.73 -16.59 1.54
CA SER A 50 13.64 -18.05 1.72
C SER A 50 13.60 -18.77 0.37
N LEU A 51 12.81 -18.28 -0.59
CA LEU A 51 12.71 -18.86 -1.92
C LEU A 51 14.05 -18.80 -2.66
N ILE A 52 14.73 -17.66 -2.62
CA ILE A 52 16.07 -17.49 -3.18
C ILE A 52 17.03 -18.53 -2.63
N ASN A 53 17.00 -18.81 -1.33
CA ASN A 53 17.90 -19.77 -0.70
C ASN A 53 17.63 -21.23 -1.11
N VAL A 54 16.37 -21.57 -1.41
CA VAL A 54 16.03 -22.89 -1.98
C VAL A 54 16.46 -22.97 -3.43
N VAL A 55 16.09 -21.96 -4.23
CA VAL A 55 16.34 -21.92 -5.68
C VAL A 55 17.83 -21.90 -6.02
N LYS A 56 18.67 -21.23 -5.22
CA LYS A 56 20.14 -21.22 -5.37
C LYS A 56 20.77 -22.62 -5.44
N LYS A 57 20.10 -23.66 -4.93
CA LYS A 57 20.59 -25.04 -4.97
C LYS A 57 20.28 -25.79 -6.26
N TYR A 58 19.31 -25.29 -7.05
CA TYR A 58 18.79 -25.96 -8.25
C TYR A 58 19.00 -25.15 -9.52
N MET A 59 19.20 -23.84 -9.40
CA MET A 59 19.47 -22.95 -10.53
C MET A 59 20.91 -22.44 -10.39
N ASP A 60 21.81 -23.01 -11.19
CA ASP A 60 23.22 -22.60 -11.19
C ASP A 60 23.38 -21.11 -11.54
N TYR A 61 22.45 -20.50 -12.30
CA TYR A 61 22.69 -19.16 -12.82
C TYR A 61 21.50 -18.26 -13.20
N GLU A 62 20.24 -18.60 -12.93
CA GLU A 62 19.15 -17.63 -13.15
C GLU A 62 18.97 -16.75 -11.92
N LYS A 63 19.93 -15.83 -11.78
CA LYS A 63 19.96 -14.84 -10.72
C LYS A 63 19.18 -13.57 -11.08
N THR A 64 18.79 -13.34 -12.33
CA THR A 64 18.24 -12.03 -12.77
C THR A 64 16.93 -11.70 -12.08
N THR A 65 15.88 -12.49 -12.29
CA THR A 65 14.53 -12.18 -11.77
C THR A 65 14.48 -12.06 -10.24
N LEU A 66 15.18 -12.94 -9.52
CA LEU A 66 15.22 -12.88 -8.05
C LEU A 66 16.22 -11.85 -7.50
N LYS A 67 17.29 -11.49 -8.23
CA LYS A 67 18.14 -10.33 -7.89
C LYS A 67 17.36 -9.03 -8.06
N ASP A 68 16.50 -8.96 -9.08
CA ASP A 68 15.67 -7.78 -9.32
C ASP A 68 14.75 -7.54 -8.12
N VAL A 69 14.19 -8.58 -7.50
CA VAL A 69 13.42 -8.44 -6.25
C VAL A 69 14.25 -7.81 -5.13
N VAL A 70 15.51 -8.23 -4.95
CA VAL A 70 16.39 -7.65 -3.93
C VAL A 70 16.75 -6.19 -4.26
N ALA A 71 17.06 -5.90 -5.52
CA ALA A 71 17.36 -4.55 -5.98
C ALA A 71 16.17 -3.60 -5.80
N LEU A 72 14.97 -4.04 -6.20
CA LEU A 72 13.72 -3.32 -6.03
C LEU A 72 13.38 -3.10 -4.56
N ARG A 73 13.64 -4.09 -3.69
CA ARG A 73 13.43 -3.92 -2.25
C ARG A 73 14.37 -2.86 -1.68
N ASN A 74 15.64 -2.86 -2.08
CA ASN A 74 16.59 -1.84 -1.66
C ASN A 74 16.17 -0.45 -2.14
N GLN A 75 15.73 -0.34 -3.40
CA GLN A 75 15.18 0.90 -3.94
C GLN A 75 13.95 1.37 -3.16
N ALA A 76 13.03 0.46 -2.83
CA ALA A 76 11.84 0.79 -2.05
C ALA A 76 12.19 1.27 -0.63
N GLN A 77 13.18 0.67 0.01
CA GLN A 77 13.63 1.10 1.35
C GLN A 77 14.33 2.46 1.32
N GLN A 78 15.23 2.69 0.35
CA GLN A 78 15.86 3.99 0.17
C GLN A 78 14.83 5.09 -0.11
N ALA A 79 13.84 4.80 -0.96
CA ALA A 79 12.75 5.72 -1.24
C ALA A 79 11.90 6.00 0.02
N LYS A 80 11.64 4.98 0.85
CA LYS A 80 10.96 5.13 2.14
C LYS A 80 11.73 6.05 3.10
N GLU A 81 13.04 5.87 3.22
CA GLU A 81 13.91 6.69 4.06
C GLU A 81 14.00 8.14 3.58
N ALA A 82 13.98 8.35 2.25
CA ALA A 82 13.95 9.66 1.63
C ALA A 82 12.57 10.34 1.66
N GLY A 83 11.52 9.65 2.11
CA GLY A 83 10.14 10.16 2.07
C GLY A 83 9.51 10.19 0.67
N ASP A 84 10.12 9.52 -0.31
CA ASP A 84 9.62 9.39 -1.68
C ASP A 84 8.68 8.19 -1.81
N GLU A 85 7.44 8.39 -1.37
CA GLU A 85 6.42 7.33 -1.39
C GLU A 85 6.07 6.90 -2.82
N LYS A 86 6.22 7.77 -3.83
CA LYS A 86 5.92 7.42 -5.24
C LYS A 86 6.91 6.38 -5.77
N THR A 87 8.20 6.63 -5.60
CA THR A 87 9.25 5.68 -6.01
C THR A 87 9.15 4.38 -5.23
N ARG A 88 8.87 4.47 -3.93
CA ARG A 88 8.62 3.28 -3.09
C ARG A 88 7.47 2.44 -3.63
N ILE A 89 6.30 3.03 -3.87
CA ILE A 89 5.12 2.33 -4.39
C ILE A 89 5.41 1.68 -5.74
N ALA A 90 6.10 2.40 -6.64
CA ALA A 90 6.47 1.89 -7.95
C ALA A 90 7.36 0.64 -7.85
N ALA A 91 8.40 0.67 -7.02
CA ALA A 91 9.29 -0.48 -6.80
C ALA A 91 8.54 -1.68 -6.18
N GLU A 92 7.69 -1.46 -5.18
CA GLU A 92 6.92 -2.54 -4.56
C GLU A 92 5.88 -3.15 -5.51
N ASN A 93 5.32 -2.36 -6.44
CA ASN A 93 4.42 -2.85 -7.49
C ASN A 93 5.18 -3.66 -8.58
N GLN A 94 6.43 -3.32 -8.87
CA GLN A 94 7.28 -4.14 -9.75
C GLN A 94 7.56 -5.51 -9.12
N ILE A 95 7.81 -5.58 -7.80
CA ILE A 95 7.94 -6.87 -7.10
C ILE A 95 6.62 -7.68 -7.18
N SER A 96 5.46 -7.05 -7.02
CA SER A 96 4.16 -7.74 -7.23
C SER A 96 4.01 -8.30 -8.65
N THR A 97 4.56 -7.59 -9.65
CA THR A 97 4.56 -8.07 -11.05
C THR A 97 5.43 -9.32 -11.18
N ILE A 98 6.64 -9.31 -10.60
CA ILE A 98 7.51 -10.48 -10.56
C ILE A 98 6.82 -11.66 -9.87
N ALA A 99 6.17 -11.42 -8.72
CA ALA A 99 5.41 -12.43 -8.00
C ALA A 99 4.35 -13.11 -8.87
N SER A 100 3.61 -12.32 -9.66
CA SER A 100 2.56 -12.85 -10.55
C SER A 100 3.10 -13.73 -11.70
N HIS A 101 4.34 -13.51 -12.13
CA HIS A 101 4.98 -14.28 -13.19
C HIS A 101 5.85 -15.44 -12.69
N LEU A 102 5.96 -15.62 -11.36
CA LEU A 102 6.82 -16.63 -10.77
C LEU A 102 6.49 -18.06 -11.21
N ASN A 103 5.20 -18.35 -11.43
CA ASN A 103 4.74 -19.66 -11.90
C ASN A 103 5.33 -20.01 -13.28
N VAL A 104 5.39 -19.03 -14.19
CA VAL A 104 5.94 -19.22 -15.55
C VAL A 104 7.43 -19.50 -15.50
N VAL A 105 8.16 -18.84 -14.59
CA VAL A 105 9.58 -19.11 -14.39
C VAL A 105 9.78 -20.56 -13.92
N PHE A 106 8.98 -21.06 -12.99
CA PHE A 106 9.11 -22.43 -12.49
C PHE A 106 8.72 -23.51 -13.49
N GLU A 107 7.91 -23.20 -14.51
CA GLU A 107 7.63 -24.15 -15.59
C GLU A 107 8.88 -24.53 -16.38
N GLN A 108 9.88 -23.64 -16.43
CA GLN A 108 11.15 -23.88 -17.11
C GLN A 108 12.09 -24.78 -16.29
N TYR A 109 11.78 -25.03 -15.01
CA TYR A 109 12.61 -25.78 -14.07
C TYR A 109 11.83 -26.92 -13.41
N PRO A 110 11.74 -28.10 -14.05
CA PRO A 110 10.96 -29.25 -13.56
C PRO A 110 11.32 -29.67 -12.12
N ASP A 111 12.60 -29.62 -11.74
CA ASP A 111 13.07 -29.97 -10.41
C ASP A 111 12.55 -29.02 -9.32
N LEU A 112 12.44 -27.72 -9.64
CA LEU A 112 11.84 -26.73 -8.73
C LEU A 112 10.33 -26.87 -8.66
N LYS A 113 9.69 -27.15 -9.79
CA LYS A 113 8.26 -27.40 -9.87
C LYS A 113 7.82 -28.59 -9.02
N ALA A 114 8.66 -29.62 -8.91
CA ALA A 114 8.42 -30.78 -8.07
C ALA A 114 8.87 -30.60 -6.61
N ASN A 115 9.57 -29.51 -6.28
CA ASN A 115 10.11 -29.29 -4.94
C ASN A 115 9.01 -28.78 -3.99
N GLN A 116 8.67 -29.59 -2.98
CA GLN A 116 7.63 -29.26 -2.02
C GLN A 116 7.87 -27.93 -1.26
N ASN A 117 9.12 -27.59 -0.94
CA ASN A 117 9.44 -26.32 -0.27
C ASN A 117 9.22 -25.12 -1.21
N CYS A 118 9.55 -25.27 -2.50
CA CYS A 118 9.28 -24.22 -3.49
C CYS A 118 7.79 -23.98 -3.69
N ILE A 119 6.99 -25.05 -3.77
CA ILE A 119 5.53 -24.97 -3.87
C ILE A 119 4.96 -24.21 -2.66
N GLN A 120 5.36 -24.57 -1.44
CA GLN A 120 4.91 -23.90 -0.22
C GLN A 120 5.27 -22.41 -0.21
N LEU A 121 6.49 -22.05 -0.61
CA LEU A 121 6.92 -20.65 -0.66
C LEU A 121 6.17 -19.85 -1.74
N GLN A 122 5.85 -20.47 -2.88
CA GLN A 122 5.03 -19.85 -3.92
C GLN A 122 3.60 -19.58 -3.41
N GLU A 123 2.99 -20.54 -2.72
CA GLU A 123 1.68 -20.36 -2.08
C GLU A 123 1.72 -19.24 -1.02
N GLU A 124 2.79 -19.15 -0.23
CA GLU A 124 2.99 -18.07 0.73
C GLU A 124 3.14 -16.70 0.06
N ILE A 125 3.83 -16.61 -1.08
CA ILE A 125 3.92 -15.38 -1.88
C ILE A 125 2.52 -14.96 -2.34
N VAL A 126 1.75 -15.86 -2.95
CA VAL A 126 0.38 -15.58 -3.42
C VAL A 126 -0.52 -15.17 -2.26
N SER A 127 -0.47 -15.88 -1.13
CA SER A 127 -1.21 -15.53 0.08
C SER A 127 -0.86 -14.12 0.58
N THR A 128 0.42 -13.77 0.53
CA THR A 128 0.91 -12.45 0.97
C THR A 128 0.50 -11.35 -0.01
N GLU A 129 0.56 -11.58 -1.32
CA GLU A 129 0.05 -10.64 -2.34
C GLU A 129 -1.44 -10.36 -2.16
N ASN A 130 -2.25 -11.40 -1.92
CA ASN A 130 -3.68 -11.23 -1.66
C ASN A 130 -3.94 -10.37 -0.42
N LYS A 131 -3.25 -10.65 0.69
CA LYS A 131 -3.35 -9.85 1.93
C LYS A 131 -2.87 -8.41 1.73
N LEU A 132 -1.79 -8.24 0.96
CA LEU A 132 -1.25 -6.94 0.62
C LEU A 132 -2.26 -6.13 -0.24
N ALA A 133 -2.95 -6.76 -1.18
CA ALA A 133 -3.98 -6.11 -1.98
C ALA A 133 -5.12 -5.57 -1.10
N TYR A 134 -5.65 -6.38 -0.17
CA TYR A 134 -6.67 -5.92 0.78
C TYR A 134 -6.16 -4.81 1.71
N ALA A 135 -4.91 -4.89 2.17
CA ALA A 135 -4.31 -3.84 3.00
C ALA A 135 -4.16 -2.51 2.23
N LYS A 136 -3.74 -2.57 0.96
CA LYS A 136 -3.67 -1.40 0.06
C LYS A 136 -5.06 -0.79 -0.17
N GLN A 137 -6.06 -1.62 -0.42
CA GLN A 137 -7.45 -1.16 -0.56
C GLN A 137 -7.92 -0.44 0.71
N ALA A 138 -7.82 -1.09 1.87
CA ALA A 138 -8.26 -0.50 3.15
C ALA A 138 -7.53 0.83 3.48
N TYR A 139 -6.27 0.97 3.07
CA TYR A 139 -5.53 2.21 3.20
C TYR A 139 -6.07 3.31 2.26
N ASN A 140 -6.32 2.99 1.00
CA ASN A 140 -6.90 3.94 0.05
C ASN A 140 -8.32 4.37 0.50
N ASP A 141 -9.16 3.42 0.92
CA ASP A 141 -10.53 3.69 1.41
C ASP A 141 -10.53 4.63 2.63
N SER A 142 -9.55 4.48 3.54
CA SER A 142 -9.43 5.36 4.70
C SER A 142 -8.94 6.76 4.31
N ILE A 143 -8.08 6.89 3.30
CA ILE A 143 -7.72 8.18 2.71
C ILE A 143 -8.95 8.84 2.07
N GLU A 144 -9.76 8.09 1.31
CA GLU A 144 -10.98 8.63 0.69
C GLU A 144 -11.98 9.12 1.74
N THR A 145 -12.22 8.32 2.77
CA THR A 145 -13.13 8.68 3.87
C THR A 145 -12.65 9.94 4.59
N TYR A 146 -11.35 10.03 4.88
CA TYR A 146 -10.73 11.22 5.48
C TYR A 146 -10.84 12.42 4.56
N ASN A 147 -10.52 12.28 3.27
CA ASN A 147 -10.58 13.36 2.29
C ASN A 147 -12.01 13.88 2.11
N ALA A 148 -13.00 13.00 2.02
CA ALA A 148 -14.42 13.37 1.95
C ALA A 148 -14.83 14.14 3.22
N THR A 149 -14.46 13.65 4.40
CA THR A 149 -14.76 14.32 5.68
C THR A 149 -14.07 15.69 5.77
N LYS A 150 -12.78 15.76 5.42
CA LYS A 150 -11.93 16.96 5.42
C LYS A 150 -12.47 18.05 4.50
N LYS A 151 -12.95 17.68 3.31
CA LYS A 151 -13.45 18.61 2.27
C LYS A 151 -14.92 19.01 2.46
N SER A 152 -15.68 18.29 3.27
CA SER A 152 -17.11 18.58 3.48
C SER A 152 -17.34 19.89 4.25
N PHE A 153 -18.41 20.61 3.91
CA PHE A 153 -18.89 21.74 4.72
C PHE A 153 -19.79 21.24 5.86
N PRO A 154 -19.63 21.74 7.10
CA PRO A 154 -18.76 22.82 7.53
C PRO A 154 -17.35 22.39 8.03
N THR A 155 -17.02 21.10 8.00
CA THR A 155 -15.72 20.54 8.46
C THR A 155 -14.49 21.24 7.88
N THR A 156 -14.52 21.63 6.60
CA THR A 156 -13.42 22.32 5.92
C THR A 156 -12.98 23.61 6.62
N VAL A 157 -13.91 24.33 7.29
CA VAL A 157 -13.59 25.55 8.06
C VAL A 157 -12.74 25.21 9.28
N ILE A 158 -13.08 24.11 9.97
CA ILE A 158 -12.32 23.62 11.13
C ILE A 158 -10.93 23.17 10.67
N VAL A 159 -10.84 22.41 9.57
CA VAL A 159 -9.56 21.97 9.00
C VAL A 159 -8.66 23.16 8.67
N THR A 160 -9.22 24.20 8.04
CA THR A 160 -8.48 25.43 7.70
C THR A 160 -7.95 26.13 8.95
N GLY A 161 -8.75 26.18 10.03
CA GLY A 161 -8.32 26.74 11.32
C GLY A 161 -7.22 25.94 12.04
N PHE A 162 -7.14 24.63 11.81
CA PHE A 162 -6.18 23.72 12.44
C PHE A 162 -5.30 22.98 11.42
N ARG A 163 -4.87 23.68 10.37
CA ARG A 163 -4.20 23.09 9.19
C ARG A 163 -3.04 22.15 9.55
N ASN A 164 -2.14 22.59 10.42
CA ASN A 164 -0.95 21.82 10.83
C ASN A 164 -1.25 20.49 11.53
N LYS A 165 -2.48 20.29 12.01
CA LYS A 165 -2.91 19.08 12.73
C LYS A 165 -3.93 18.25 11.96
N LEU A 166 -4.66 18.85 11.02
CA LEU A 166 -5.81 18.23 10.36
C LEU A 166 -5.74 18.20 8.84
N ASP A 167 -4.78 18.90 8.21
CA ASP A 167 -4.63 18.93 6.75
C ASP A 167 -3.38 18.16 6.33
N PHE A 168 -3.54 16.85 6.20
CA PHE A 168 -2.51 15.97 5.66
C PHE A 168 -2.88 15.54 4.23
N GLU A 169 -1.83 15.32 3.45
CA GLU A 169 -1.90 14.69 2.13
C GLU A 169 -1.22 13.33 2.21
N TYR A 170 -1.86 12.32 1.62
CA TYR A 170 -1.38 10.95 1.60
C TYR A 170 -1.31 10.47 0.15
N ALA A 171 -0.24 9.75 -0.19
CA ALA A 171 -0.12 9.11 -1.49
C ALA A 171 -1.01 7.87 -1.54
N TYR A 172 -1.71 7.66 -2.64
CA TYR A 172 -2.52 6.46 -2.86
C TYR A 172 -1.66 5.29 -3.34
N TRP A 173 -1.98 4.08 -2.89
CA TRP A 173 -1.44 2.86 -3.50
C TRP A 173 -2.18 2.55 -4.79
N GLN A 174 -1.61 2.98 -5.91
CA GLN A 174 -2.18 2.79 -7.24
C GLN A 174 -1.14 2.24 -8.21
N LEU A 175 -1.61 1.74 -9.36
CA LEU A 175 -0.73 1.43 -10.49
C LEU A 175 -0.08 2.71 -11.00
N THR A 176 1.10 2.58 -11.62
CA THR A 176 1.72 3.71 -12.31
C THR A 176 0.81 4.21 -13.43
N GLU A 177 0.78 5.52 -13.67
CA GLU A 177 -0.03 6.12 -14.75
C GLU A 177 0.24 5.46 -16.11
N GLN A 178 1.49 5.06 -16.37
CA GLN A 178 1.86 4.30 -17.56
C GLN A 178 1.13 2.95 -17.66
N LYS A 179 1.01 2.19 -16.57
CA LYS A 179 0.30 0.90 -16.58
C LYS A 179 -1.20 1.07 -16.75
N ILE A 180 -1.77 2.13 -16.18
CA ILE A 180 -3.19 2.47 -16.37
C ILE A 180 -3.43 2.77 -17.86
N ALA A 181 -2.60 3.62 -18.46
CA ALA A 181 -2.70 3.97 -19.86
C ALA A 181 -2.48 2.76 -20.80
N GLU A 182 -1.53 1.87 -20.50
CA GLU A 182 -1.31 0.64 -21.27
C GLU A 182 -2.53 -0.30 -21.25
N GLN A 183 -3.19 -0.44 -20.09
CA GLN A 183 -4.39 -1.26 -19.94
C GLN A 183 -5.61 -0.65 -20.62
N GLU A 184 -5.78 0.67 -20.52
CA GLU A 184 -6.85 1.40 -21.20
C GLU A 184 -6.68 1.42 -22.73
N ALA A 185 -5.43 1.41 -23.21
CA ALA A 185 -5.09 1.34 -24.63
C ALA A 185 -5.16 -0.09 -25.21
N TYR A 186 -5.38 -1.12 -24.39
CA TYR A 186 -5.50 -2.50 -24.86
C TYR A 186 -6.80 -2.68 -25.65
N THR A 187 -6.68 -2.65 -26.99
CA THR A 187 -7.74 -3.07 -27.89
C THR A 187 -7.55 -4.53 -28.25
N VAL A 188 -8.55 -5.38 -27.98
CA VAL A 188 -8.57 -6.76 -28.47
C VAL A 188 -8.55 -6.71 -30.00
N LYS A 189 -7.46 -7.17 -30.61
CA LYS A 189 -7.44 -7.44 -32.04
C LYS A 189 -8.27 -8.70 -32.27
N LEU A 190 -9.52 -8.50 -32.68
CA LEU A 190 -10.41 -9.56 -33.19
C LEU A 190 -9.93 -10.05 -34.54
#